data_AF-A0A537ZAX9-F1
#
_entry.id   AF-A0A537ZAX9-F1
#
_cell.length_a   1.000
_cell.length_b   1.000
_cell.length_c   1.000
_cell.angle_alpha   90.00
_cell.angle_beta   90.00
_cell.angle_gamma   90.00
#
_symmetry.space_group_name_H-M   'P 1'
#
loop_
_entity.id
_entity.type
_entity.pdbx_description
1 polymer ?
#
loop_
_entity_poly.entity_id
_entity_poly.type
_entity_poly.pdbx_seq_one_letter_code
_entity_poly.pdbx_strand_id
1 'polypeptide(L)' 'MSSLTRTPVLQLAGSLRSRELSATELLDACLEEVDRLNGDINAVVWRDDEAARAAAADADRRLADGDGAP' A
#
# COMPACT_ATOMS: atom_id res chain seq x y z
N MET A 1 1.26 11.24 3.67
CA MET A 1 1.14 10.69 5.06
C MET A 1 2.36 9.81 5.41
N SER A 2 3.55 10.40 5.63
CA SER A 2 4.85 9.67 5.60
C SER A 2 5.16 8.70 6.75
N SER A 3 4.26 8.46 7.72
CA SER A 3 4.56 7.51 8.81
C SER A 3 4.27 6.05 8.42
N LEU A 4 3.31 5.82 7.50
CA LEU A 4 2.86 4.47 7.15
C LEU A 4 3.95 3.60 6.54
N THR A 5 4.82 4.19 5.70
CA THR A 5 5.93 3.49 5.04
C THR A 5 7.05 3.07 6.01
N ARG A 6 7.03 3.56 7.25
CA ARG A 6 7.97 3.17 8.31
C ARG A 6 7.33 2.30 9.40
N THR A 7 6.05 2.01 9.29
CA THR A 7 5.33 1.13 10.21
C THR A 7 5.70 -0.32 9.94
N PRO A 8 5.90 -1.17 10.98
CA PRO A 8 6.14 -2.59 10.78
C PRO A 8 5.01 -3.27 10.00
N VAL A 9 5.36 -4.16 9.06
CA VAL A 9 4.38 -4.86 8.20
C VAL A 9 3.31 -5.62 8.99
N LEU A 10 3.67 -6.15 10.17
CA LEU A 10 2.72 -6.83 11.06
C LEU A 10 1.65 -5.89 11.61
N GLN A 11 2.01 -4.63 11.90
CA GLN A 11 1.04 -3.62 12.34
C GLN A 11 0.17 -3.18 11.17
N LEU A 12 0.75 -2.94 9.99
CA LEU A 12 -0.02 -2.62 8.77
C LEU A 12 -1.02 -3.72 8.43
N ALA A 13 -0.61 -4.99 8.48
CA ALA A 13 -1.51 -6.13 8.29
C ALA A 13 -2.59 -6.23 9.37
N GLY A 14 -2.31 -5.78 10.59
CA GLY A 14 -3.30 -5.57 11.65
C GLY A 14 -4.34 -4.54 11.24
N SER A 15 -3.90 -3.33 10.88
CA SER A 15 -4.76 -2.21 10.48
C SER A 15 -5.60 -2.50 9.23
N LEU A 16 -5.06 -3.24 8.26
CA LEU A 16 -5.80 -3.72 7.08
C LEU A 16 -6.93 -4.68 7.48
N ARG A 17 -6.64 -5.64 8.37
CA ARG A 17 -7.65 -6.59 8.86
C ARG A 17 -8.70 -5.94 9.77
N SER A 18 -8.32 -4.95 10.58
CA SER A 18 -9.27 -4.17 11.39
C SER A 18 -10.01 -3.10 10.58
N ARG A 19 -9.66 -2.91 9.29
CA ARG A 19 -10.24 -1.90 8.38
C ARG A 19 -10.05 -0.46 8.86
N GLU A 20 -9.01 -0.23 9.66
CA GLU A 20 -8.55 1.11 10.04
C GLU A 20 -7.77 1.80 8.92
N LEU A 21 -7.24 0.99 7.99
CA LEU A 21 -6.51 1.42 6.81
C LEU A 21 -6.93 0.52 5.66
N SER A 22 -7.15 1.09 4.47
CA SER A 22 -7.34 0.32 3.24
C SER A 22 -6.01 0.00 2.54
N ALA A 23 -5.97 -1.07 1.77
CA ALA A 23 -4.83 -1.43 0.92
C ALA A 23 -4.58 -0.33 -0.12
N THR A 24 -5.65 0.31 -0.62
CA THR A 24 -5.55 1.45 -1.54
C THR A 24 -4.85 2.65 -0.90
N GLU A 25 -5.24 3.04 0.32
CA GLU A 25 -4.58 4.13 1.06
C GLU A 25 -3.11 3.82 1.39
N LEU A 26 -2.81 2.56 1.72
CA LEU A 26 -1.45 2.12 1.97
C LEU A 26 -0.59 2.21 0.71
N LEU A 27 -1.14 1.80 -0.44
CA LEU A 27 -0.46 1.92 -1.74
C LEU A 27 -0.18 3.38 -2.08
N ASP A 28 -1.18 4.25 -1.94
CA ASP A 28 -1.01 5.67 -2.24
C ASP A 28 0.08 6.30 -1.37
N ALA A 29 0.14 5.95 -0.07
CA ALA A 29 1.22 6.40 0.81
C ALA A 29 2.61 5.89 0.38
N CYS A 30 2.71 4.68 -0.18
CA CYS A 30 3.95 4.17 -0.74
C CYS A 30 4.36 4.92 -2.02
N LEU A 31 3.41 5.16 -2.92
CA LEU A 31 3.64 5.89 -4.17
C LEU A 31 4.07 7.33 -3.91
N GLU A 32 3.45 8.01 -2.94
CA GLU A 32 3.86 9.36 -2.50
C GLU A 32 5.34 9.41 -2.08
N GLU A 33 5.82 8.43 -1.31
CA GLU A 33 7.21 8.39 -0.89
C GLU A 33 8.16 8.05 -2.03
N VAL A 34 7.74 7.19 -2.96
CA VAL A 34 8.51 6.93 -4.18
C VAL A 34 8.63 8.20 -5.00
N ASP A 35 7.55 8.92 -5.26
CA ASP A 35 7.56 10.17 -6.02
C ASP A 35 8.44 11.24 -5.35
N ARG A 36 8.48 11.26 -4.01
CA ARG A 36 9.31 12.19 -3.22
C ARG A 36 10.80 11.89 -3.28
N LEU A 37 11.20 10.61 -3.31
CA LEU A 37 12.60 10.20 -3.14
C LEU A 37 13.27 9.75 -4.44
N ASN A 38 12.51 9.18 -5.37
CA ASN A 38 13.07 8.49 -6.53
C ASN A 38 13.82 9.43 -7.48
N GLY A 39 13.47 10.72 -7.53
CA GLY A 39 14.20 11.71 -8.32
C GLY A 39 15.67 11.86 -7.91
N ASP A 40 15.97 11.69 -6.62
CA ASP A 40 17.31 11.86 -6.07
C ASP A 40 18.14 10.57 -6.11
N ILE A 41 17.49 9.42 -5.88
CA ILE A 41 18.17 8.13 -5.72
C ILE A 41 18.04 7.18 -6.90
N ASN A 42 17.07 7.43 -7.80
CA ASN A 42 16.77 6.61 -8.97
C ASN A 42 16.65 5.10 -8.66
N ALA A 43 15.93 4.75 -7.59
CA ALA A 43 15.76 3.38 -7.11
C ALA A 43 14.67 2.59 -7.86
N VAL A 44 13.72 3.27 -8.49
CA VAL A 44 12.61 2.70 -9.27
C VAL A 44 12.77 3.11 -10.72
N VAL A 45 13.10 2.13 -11.57
CA VAL A 45 13.37 2.33 -13.00
C VAL A 45 12.14 2.16 -13.90
N TRP A 46 11.14 1.43 -13.42
CA TRP A 46 9.87 1.20 -14.12
C TRP A 46 8.77 0.95 -13.10
N ARG A 47 7.54 1.39 -13.44
CA ARG A 47 6.39 1.33 -12.55
C ARG A 47 5.10 1.18 -13.36
N ASP A 48 4.18 0.37 -12.83
CA ASP A 48 2.81 0.22 -13.32
C ASP A 48 1.84 0.55 -12.18
N ASP A 49 1.46 1.83 -12.10
CA ASP A 49 0.59 2.33 -11.04
C ASP A 49 -0.87 1.88 -11.22
N GLU A 50 -1.28 1.55 -12.43
CA GLU A 50 -2.64 1.10 -12.71
C GLU A 50 -2.82 -0.34 -12.20
N ALA A 51 -1.90 -1.23 -12.56
CA ALA A 51 -1.90 -2.60 -12.06
C ALA A 51 -1.76 -2.64 -10.54
N ALA A 52 -0.91 -1.80 -9.95
CA ALA A 52 -0.76 -1.70 -8.50
C ALA A 52 -2.07 -1.29 -7.81
N ARG A 53 -2.77 -0.27 -8.33
CA ARG A 53 -4.06 0.16 -7.78
C ARG A 53 -5.14 -0.91 -7.93
N ALA A 54 -5.16 -1.63 -9.05
CA ALA A 54 -6.09 -2.73 -9.26
C ALA A 54 -5.87 -3.86 -8.23
N ALA A 55 -4.61 -4.19 -7.93
CA ALA A 55 -4.26 -5.19 -6.92
C ALA A 55 -4.65 -4.75 -5.51
N ALA A 56 -4.44 -3.46 -5.16
CA ALA A 56 -4.84 -2.92 -3.87
C ALA A 56 -6.37 -2.96 -3.68
N ALA A 57 -7.13 -2.58 -4.71
CA ALA A 57 -8.59 -2.69 -4.68
C ALA A 57 -9.07 -4.14 -4.54
N ASP A 58 -8.38 -5.10 -5.16
CA ASP A 58 -8.69 -6.52 -4.99
C ASP A 58 -8.43 -7.01 -3.56
N ALA A 59 -7.30 -6.62 -2.97
CA ALA A 59 -6.99 -6.92 -1.57
C ALA A 59 -8.05 -6.36 -0.62
N ASP A 60 -8.49 -5.12 -0.84
CA ASP A 60 -9.58 -4.51 -0.07
C ASP A 60 -10.89 -5.32 -0.18
N ARG A 61 -11.22 -5.84 -1.37
CA ARG A 61 -12.37 -6.75 -1.54
C ARG A 61 -12.21 -8.06 -0.79
N ARG A 62 -11.04 -8.70 -0.88
CA ARG A 62 -10.76 -9.98 -0.19
C ARG A 62 -10.83 -9.83 1.33
N LEU A 63 -10.35 -8.70 1.86
CA LEU A 63 -10.50 -8.34 3.27
C LEU A 63 -11.95 -8.05 3.66
N ALA A 64 -12.76 -7.48 2.75
CA ALA A 64 -14.19 -7.30 2.96
C ALA A 64 -14.91 -8.66 3.04
N ASP A 65 -14.55 -9.59 2.17
CA ASP A 65 -15.15 -10.93 2.06
C ASP A 65 -14.68 -11.91 3.15
N GLY A 66 -13.69 -11.54 3.96
CA GLY A 66 -13.21 -12.32 5.09
C GLY A 66 -12.20 -13.41 4.73
N ASP A 67 -11.56 -13.32 3.57
CA ASP A 67 -10.63 -14.32 3.01
C ASP A 67 -9.25 -14.34 3.74
N GLY A 68 -9.14 -13.63 4.87
CA GLY A 68 -8.09 -13.76 5.88
C GLY A 68 -6.69 -13.25 5.52
N ALA A 69 -6.36 -13.13 4.24
CA ALA A 69 -5.08 -12.64 3.75
C ALA A 69 -5.27 -11.41 2.84
N PRO A 70 -4.66 -10.25 3.17
CA PRO A 70 -4.48 -9.16 2.21
C PRO A 70 -3.59 -9.58 1.03
#